data_AF-A0A101VY46-F1
#
_entry.id   AF-A0A101VY46-F1
#
_cell.length_a   1.000
_cell.length_b   1.000
_cell.length_c   1.000
_cell.angle_alpha   90.00
_cell.angle_beta   90.00
_cell.angle_gamma   90.00
#
_symmetry.space_group_name_H-M   'P 1'
#
loop_
_entity.id
_entity.type
_entity.pdbx_description
1 polymer ?
#
loop_
_entity_poly.entity_id
_entity_poly.type
_entity_poly.pdbx_seq_one_letter_code
_entity_poly.pdbx_strand_id
1 'polypeptide(L)' 'TVIEIAEFLKFKETQQQWNKINESEPEYITEEERANLNDLKSKGEFIKQRDLLNELGIYEDEIQRITGLE' A
#
# COMPACT_ATOMS: atom_id res chain seq x y z
N THR A 1 -9.39 -31.61 11.27
CA THR A 1 -10.16 -32.50 10.35
C THR A 1 -9.44 -32.62 9.02
N VAL A 2 -9.80 -33.58 8.16
CA VAL A 2 -9.21 -33.71 6.80
C VAL A 2 -9.39 -32.42 5.98
N ILE A 3 -10.46 -31.68 6.24
CA ILE A 3 -10.78 -30.39 5.62
C ILE A 3 -9.73 -29.33 5.99
N GLU A 4 -9.41 -29.18 7.28
CA GLU A 4 -8.37 -28.25 7.76
C GLU A 4 -7.00 -28.53 7.15
N ILE A 5 -6.66 -29.80 6.92
CA ILE A 5 -5.38 -30.19 6.31
C ILE A 5 -5.35 -29.79 4.83
N ALA A 6 -6.45 -29.98 4.10
CA ALA A 6 -6.55 -29.57 2.70
C ALA A 6 -6.46 -28.03 2.53
N GLU A 7 -7.10 -27.29 3.42
CA GLU A 7 -7.03 -25.82 3.45
C GLU A 7 -5.61 -25.33 3.77
N PHE A 8 -4.94 -25.94 4.74
CA PHE A 8 -3.56 -25.62 5.09
C PHE A 8 -2.59 -25.89 3.92
N LEU A 9 -2.76 -27.01 3.21
CA LEU A 9 -1.94 -27.34 2.03
C LEU A 9 -2.17 -26.34 0.89
N LYS A 10 -3.42 -25.97 0.62
CA LYS A 10 -3.77 -24.95 -0.38
C LYS A 10 -3.18 -23.58 -0.03
N PHE A 11 -3.23 -23.20 1.25
CA PHE A 11 -2.61 -21.97 1.75
C PHE A 11 -1.09 -22.00 1.55
N LYS A 12 -0.44 -23.12 1.89
CA LYS A 12 1.02 -23.30 1.71
C LYS A 12 1.44 -23.21 0.25
N GLU A 13 0.70 -23.82 -0.66
CA GLU A 13 0.96 -23.74 -2.10
C GLU A 13 0.82 -22.31 -2.62
N THR A 14 -0.22 -21.59 -2.17
CA THR A 14 -0.42 -20.17 -2.50
C THR A 14 0.76 -19.32 -2.02
N GLN A 15 1.22 -19.53 -0.78
CA GLN A 15 2.40 -18.83 -0.23
C GLN A 15 3.68 -19.14 -1.03
N GLN A 16 3.85 -20.39 -1.48
CA GLN A 16 5.00 -20.78 -2.29
C GLN A 16 5.01 -20.07 -3.65
N GLN A 17 3.84 -19.83 -4.26
CA GLN A 17 3.74 -19.06 -5.49
C GLN A 17 4.11 -17.58 -5.26
N TRP A 18 3.63 -16.97 -4.19
CA TRP A 18 4.00 -15.60 -3.81
C TRP A 18 5.50 -15.45 -3.54
N ASN A 19 6.11 -16.43 -2.85
CA ASN A 19 7.54 -16.42 -2.60
C ASN A 19 8.35 -16.50 -3.90
N LYS A 20 7.91 -17.32 -4.86
CA LYS A 20 8.56 -17.40 -6.19
C LYS A 20 8.46 -16.08 -6.96
N ILE A 21 7.32 -15.39 -6.89
CA ILE A 21 7.16 -14.07 -7.52
C ILE A 21 8.12 -13.07 -6.86
N ASN A 22 8.15 -13.05 -5.54
CA ASN A 22 9.03 -12.16 -4.77
C ASN A 22 10.53 -12.45 -4.96
N GLU A 23 10.92 -13.71 -5.18
CA GLU A 23 12.30 -14.11 -5.49
C GLU A 23 12.68 -13.86 -6.96
N SER A 24 11.70 -13.76 -7.86
CA SER A 24 11.91 -13.64 -9.31
C SER A 24 12.00 -12.18 -9.79
N GLU A 25 11.71 -11.21 -8.94
CA GLU A 25 11.78 -9.79 -9.30
C GLU A 25 12.84 -9.09 -8.44
N PRO A 26 13.89 -8.48 -9.04
CA PRO A 26 14.65 -7.46 -8.33
C PRO A 26 13.67 -6.33 -7.97
N GLU A 27 13.88 -5.73 -6.80
CA GLU A 27 13.15 -4.55 -6.31
C GLU A 27 12.65 -3.67 -7.48
N TYR A 28 11.33 -3.47 -7.57
CA TYR A 28 10.64 -2.74 -8.65
C TYR A 28 11.22 -1.33 -8.93
N ILE A 29 12.05 -0.84 -8.01
CA ILE A 29 12.82 0.40 -8.12
C ILE A 29 14.26 0.09 -7.71
N THR A 30 15.21 0.51 -8.50
CA THR A 30 16.63 0.46 -8.13
C THR A 30 16.91 1.34 -6.91
N GLU A 31 18.00 1.07 -6.20
CA GLU A 31 18.41 1.92 -5.06
C GLU A 31 18.60 3.39 -5.47
N GLU A 32 19.07 3.64 -6.70
CA GLU A 32 19.21 4.97 -7.28
C GLU A 32 17.85 5.65 -7.50
N GLU A 33 16.89 4.95 -8.09
CA GLU A 33 15.52 5.46 -8.26
C GLU A 33 14.85 5.73 -6.92
N ARG A 34 15.08 4.88 -5.92
CA ARG A 34 14.59 5.06 -4.56
C ARG A 34 15.23 6.28 -3.87
N ALA A 35 16.52 6.51 -4.08
CA ALA A 35 17.22 7.69 -3.56
C ALA A 35 16.69 8.98 -4.20
N ASN A 36 16.48 8.97 -5.51
CA ASN A 36 15.88 10.08 -6.25
C ASN A 36 14.45 10.37 -5.79
N LEU A 37 13.65 9.34 -5.51
CA LEU A 37 12.31 9.48 -4.95
C LEU A 37 12.35 10.10 -3.55
N ASN A 38 13.29 9.70 -2.71
CA ASN A 38 13.45 10.27 -1.37
C ASN A 38 13.95 11.72 -1.39
N ASP A 39 14.80 12.08 -2.35
CA ASP A 39 15.26 13.45 -2.56
C ASP A 39 14.16 14.34 -3.14
N LEU A 40 13.36 13.85 -4.09
CA LEU A 40 12.13 14.52 -4.53
C LEU A 40 11.12 14.66 -3.40
N LYS A 41 11.01 13.62 -2.56
CA LYS A 41 10.17 13.67 -1.37
C LYS A 41 10.68 14.74 -0.41
N SER A 42 11.97 14.81 -0.12
CA SER A 42 12.51 15.83 0.81
C SER A 42 12.44 17.26 0.26
N LYS A 43 12.46 17.42 -1.07
CA LYS A 43 12.38 18.72 -1.76
C LYS A 43 10.97 19.18 -2.10
N GLY A 44 9.98 18.29 -2.06
CA GLY A 44 8.59 18.62 -2.35
C GLY A 44 7.98 19.49 -1.25
N GLU A 45 7.33 20.59 -1.64
CA GLU A 45 6.37 21.26 -0.75
C GLU A 45 5.15 20.35 -0.62
N PHE A 46 5.10 19.56 0.46
CA PHE A 46 3.90 18.81 0.78
C PHE A 46 2.85 19.75 1.34
N ILE A 47 1.72 19.81 0.64
CA ILE A 47 0.48 20.26 1.25
C ILE A 47 -0.01 19.11 2.12
N LYS A 48 -0.20 19.35 3.43
CA LYS A 48 -0.78 18.32 4.29
C LYS A 48 -2.17 18.00 3.77
N GLN A 49 -2.57 16.74 3.85
CA GLN A 49 -3.90 16.32 3.39
C GLN A 49 -5.01 17.21 3.96
N ARG A 50 -4.94 17.59 5.24
CA ARG A 50 -5.88 18.54 5.87
C ARG A 50 -5.88 19.92 5.21
N ASP A 51 -4.71 20.43 4.83
CA ASP A 51 -4.58 21.75 4.20
C ASP A 51 -5.19 21.74 2.79
N LEU A 52 -4.95 20.66 2.02
CA LEU A 52 -5.58 20.45 0.71
C LEU A 52 -7.10 20.28 0.81
N LEU A 53 -7.56 19.48 1.78
CA LEU A 53 -8.99 19.25 2.01
C LEU A 53 -9.71 20.55 2.39
N ASN A 54 -9.11 21.37 3.25
CA ASN A 54 -9.61 22.70 3.58
C ASN A 54 -9.65 23.63 2.35
N GLU A 55 -8.62 23.62 1.51
CA GLU A 55 -8.60 24.41 0.26
C GLU A 55 -9.70 23.98 -0.72
N LEU A 56 -9.95 22.68 -0.81
CA LEU A 56 -11.04 22.11 -1.61
C LEU A 56 -12.42 22.27 -0.97
N GLY A 57 -12.49 22.81 0.25
CA GLY A 57 -13.74 22.97 1.00
C GLY A 57 -14.37 21.65 1.44
N ILE A 58 -13.59 20.58 1.49
CA ILE A 58 -14.01 19.24 1.90
C ILE A 58 -13.67 19.08 3.38
N TYR A 59 -14.70 18.91 4.20
CA TYR A 59 -14.54 18.80 5.64
C TYR A 59 -14.49 17.33 6.10
N GLU A 60 -13.92 17.10 7.29
CA GLU A 60 -13.67 15.75 7.83
C GLU A 60 -14.96 14.93 8.00
N ASP A 61 -16.09 15.60 8.25
CA ASP A 61 -17.44 15.05 8.32
C ASP A 61 -17.99 14.60 6.95
N GLU A 62 -17.65 15.30 5.87
CA GLU A 62 -18.01 14.87 4.50
C GLU A 62 -17.24 13.61 4.10
N ILE A 63 -15.97 13.50 4.49
CA ILE A 63 -15.16 12.30 4.24
C ILE A 63 -15.73 11.10 5.01
N GLN A 64 -16.01 11.26 6.31
CA GLN A 64 -16.61 10.19 7.13
C GLN A 64 -17.91 9.67 6.50
N ARG A 65 -18.74 10.58 5.97
CA ARG A 65 -20.00 10.24 5.28
C ARG A 65 -19.81 9.49 3.96
N ILE A 66 -18.74 9.77 3.22
CA ILE A 66 -18.41 9.12 1.95
C ILE A 66 -17.72 7.77 2.18
N THR A 67 -16.88 7.65 3.21
CA THR A 67 -16.11 6.42 3.49
C THR A 67 -16.86 5.39 4.31
N GLY A 68 -18.04 5.72 4.85
CA GLY A 68 -18.90 4.77 5.57
C GLY A 68 -18.27 4.20 6.85
N LEU A 69 -17.33 4.93 7.45
CA LEU A 69 -16.80 4.63 8.77
C LEU A 69 -17.73 5.33 9.77
N GLU A 70 -18.74 4.60 10.23
CA GLU A 70 -19.56 4.98 11.40
C GLU A 70 -18.78 4.88 12.71
#